data_AF-A0A975F895-F1
#
_entry.id   AF-A0A975F895-F1
#
_cell.length_a   1.000
_cell.length_b   1.000
_cell.length_c   1.000
_cell.angle_alpha   90.00
_cell.angle_beta   90.00
_cell.angle_gamma   90.00
#
_symmetry.space_group_name_H-M   'P 1'
#
loop_
_entity.id
_entity.type
_entity.pdbx_description
1 polymer ?
#
loop_
_entity_poly.entity_id
_entity_poly.type
_entity_poly.pdbx_seq_one_letter_code
_entity_poly.pdbx_strand_id
1 'polypeptide(L)'
;MRYNLFCFIRRNFALNFLTAITMGTLPVTTVYAGSEQCPSNNEVYVSFPNPDDCGSYYVCDNGVPFYKDCPSGLHFNAETEVCDWPENAKCNVDQDQSKPQQ
;
A
#
# COMPACT_ATOMS: atom_id res chain seq x y z
N MET A 1 -16.21 0.27 39.40
CA MET A 1 -16.69 1.26 38.41
C MET A 1 -15.59 1.53 37.39
N ARG A 2 -15.76 2.52 36.51
CA ARG A 2 -14.89 2.86 35.35
C ARG A 2 -13.41 3.18 35.69
N TYR A 3 -12.57 2.99 34.67
CA TYR A 3 -11.34 3.69 34.22
C TYR A 3 -10.80 4.88 35.08
N ASN A 4 -9.50 5.23 35.11
CA ASN A 4 -8.31 4.89 34.27
C ASN A 4 -7.01 5.13 35.12
N LEU A 5 -5.73 5.06 34.71
CA LEU A 5 -4.96 4.87 33.45
C LEU A 5 -3.56 4.24 33.82
N PHE A 6 -2.56 4.29 32.92
CA PHE A 6 -1.13 3.99 33.14
C PHE A 6 -0.80 2.56 33.59
N CYS A 7 -1.02 1.61 32.68
CA CYS A 7 -0.68 0.20 32.84
C CYS A 7 0.60 -0.16 32.06
N PHE A 8 1.60 -0.75 32.75
CA PHE A 8 2.88 -1.26 32.20
C PHE A 8 3.80 -0.19 31.55
N ILE A 9 5.13 -0.31 31.50
CA ILE A 9 6.02 -1.49 31.48
C ILE A 9 7.13 -1.37 32.54
N ARG A 10 7.47 -2.45 33.26
CA ARG A 10 8.65 -2.53 34.16
C ARG A 10 9.29 -3.94 34.23
N ARG A 11 10.29 -4.20 33.37
CA ARG A 11 11.46 -5.07 33.63
C ARG A 11 12.50 -4.77 32.53
N ASN A 12 13.59 -4.02 32.71
CA ASN A 12 14.69 -4.02 33.72
C ASN A 12 15.88 -4.93 33.29
N PHE A 13 17.11 -4.55 33.67
CA PHE A 13 18.43 -4.95 33.14
C PHE A 13 18.71 -4.38 31.73
N ALA A 14 19.54 -3.36 31.46
CA ALA A 14 20.66 -2.66 32.14
C ALA A 14 22.08 -3.11 31.76
N LEU A 15 22.97 -2.11 31.65
CA LEU A 15 24.41 -2.12 31.30
C LEU A 15 24.76 -2.14 29.79
N ASN A 16 25.79 -1.34 29.45
CA ASN A 16 26.60 -1.31 28.20
C ASN A 16 25.93 -0.75 26.92
N PHE A 17 26.61 0.02 26.04
CA PHE A 17 27.90 0.73 26.13
C PHE A 17 27.96 1.93 25.14
N LEU A 18 28.40 3.10 25.63
CA LEU A 18 29.24 4.14 24.99
C LEU A 18 29.27 4.40 23.45
N THR A 19 28.18 4.27 22.68
CA THR A 19 28.16 4.74 21.27
C THR A 19 27.01 5.70 20.94
N ALA A 20 27.30 7.00 20.90
CA ALA A 20 26.45 8.01 20.25
C ALA A 20 26.68 8.03 18.71
N ILE A 21 26.71 6.83 18.12
CA ILE A 21 27.02 6.53 16.72
C ILE A 21 26.29 5.20 16.42
N THR A 22 25.56 5.02 15.32
CA THR A 22 25.35 5.88 14.13
C THR A 22 23.93 6.47 14.07
N MET A 23 23.72 7.45 13.19
CA MET A 23 22.41 7.59 12.55
C MET A 23 22.09 6.28 11.85
N GLY A 24 20.87 5.76 12.00
CA GLY A 24 20.48 4.45 11.49
C GLY A 24 20.39 4.40 9.97
N THR A 25 21.53 4.36 9.28
CA THR A 25 21.62 4.13 7.82
C THR A 25 21.38 2.67 7.49
N LEU A 26 20.17 2.19 7.81
CA LEU A 26 19.42 1.59 6.72
C LEU A 26 19.31 2.70 5.66
N PRO A 27 19.73 2.49 4.40
CA PRO A 27 19.12 3.28 3.36
C PRO A 27 17.61 3.03 3.48
N VAL A 28 16.80 4.07 3.59
CA VAL A 28 15.35 3.95 3.37
C VAL A 28 15.10 3.87 1.85
N THR A 29 15.87 2.98 1.20
CA THR A 29 15.34 2.08 0.19
C THR A 29 14.40 1.09 0.87
N THR A 30 13.33 1.62 1.49
CA THR A 30 12.03 1.05 1.17
C THR A 30 11.90 1.31 -0.33
N VAL A 31 12.33 0.35 -1.13
CA VAL A 31 11.90 0.28 -2.51
C VAL A 31 10.42 -0.04 -2.38
N TYR A 32 9.60 1.01 -2.35
CA TYR A 32 8.16 0.90 -2.52
C TYR A 32 7.95 0.44 -3.96
N ALA A 33 8.11 -0.86 -4.18
CA ALA A 33 7.86 -1.57 -5.43
C ALA A 33 6.33 -1.75 -5.61
N GLY A 34 5.60 -0.65 -5.44
CA GLY A 34 4.16 -0.56 -5.25
C GLY A 34 3.56 0.56 -6.10
N SER A 35 3.95 0.60 -7.38
CA SER A 35 3.26 1.30 -8.47
C SER A 35 2.96 2.80 -8.36
N GLU A 36 3.48 3.55 -7.39
CA GLU A 36 3.28 5.02 -7.26
C GLU A 36 4.00 5.86 -8.36
N GLN A 37 4.23 5.31 -9.55
CA GLN A 37 4.92 5.96 -10.66
C GLN A 37 4.20 5.70 -11.99
N CYS A 38 3.89 6.78 -12.71
CA CYS A 38 3.32 6.68 -14.05
C CYS A 38 4.28 6.02 -15.04
N PRO A 39 3.79 5.15 -15.95
CA PRO A 39 4.62 4.62 -17.02
C PRO A 39 5.04 5.77 -17.95
N SER A 40 6.33 5.86 -18.27
CA SER A 40 6.89 6.93 -19.12
C SER A 40 6.64 6.71 -20.62
N ASN A 41 5.45 6.24 -20.99
CA ASN A 41 5.06 5.87 -22.35
C ASN A 41 4.60 7.06 -23.23
N ASN A 42 4.72 8.29 -22.71
CA ASN A 42 4.31 9.54 -23.36
C ASN A 42 2.78 9.67 -23.55
N GLU A 43 1.97 8.87 -22.84
CA GLU A 43 0.53 9.05 -22.73
C GLU A 43 0.22 10.06 -21.62
N VAL A 44 -0.74 10.96 -21.88
CA VAL A 44 -1.15 12.00 -20.91
C VAL A 44 -2.08 11.43 -19.85
N TYR A 45 -2.83 10.38 -20.19
CA TYR A 45 -3.80 9.70 -19.34
C TYR A 45 -3.73 8.20 -19.58
N VAL A 46 -3.55 7.42 -18.51
CA VAL A 46 -3.43 5.95 -18.54
C VAL A 46 -3.84 5.38 -17.17
N SER A 47 -4.51 4.22 -17.16
CA SER A 47 -5.00 3.57 -15.94
C SER A 47 -4.30 2.21 -15.73
N PHE A 48 -3.90 1.90 -14.49
CA PHE A 48 -3.21 0.63 -14.19
C PHE A 48 -3.57 0.08 -12.81
N PRO A 49 -3.53 -1.26 -12.61
CA PRO A 49 -3.92 -1.89 -11.36
C PRO A 49 -2.98 -1.53 -10.20
N ASN A 50 -3.54 -1.45 -8.99
CA ASN A 50 -2.76 -1.42 -7.76
C ASN A 50 -2.25 -2.85 -7.43
N PRO A 51 -0.94 -3.08 -7.22
CA PRO A 51 -0.38 -4.40 -6.90
C PRO A 51 -0.65 -4.84 -5.44
N ASP A 52 -1.07 -3.93 -4.57
CA ASP A 52 -1.31 -4.21 -3.14
C ASP A 52 -2.81 -4.42 -2.81
N ASP A 53 -3.73 -3.97 -3.68
CA ASP A 53 -5.18 -4.13 -3.51
C ASP A 53 -5.93 -4.13 -4.86
N CYS A 54 -6.65 -5.22 -5.16
CA CYS A 54 -7.48 -5.31 -6.38
C CYS A 54 -8.69 -4.37 -6.38
N GLY A 55 -9.15 -3.93 -5.20
CA GLY A 55 -10.27 -3.00 -5.04
C GLY A 55 -9.93 -1.56 -5.43
N SER A 56 -8.71 -1.28 -5.87
CA SER A 56 -8.27 0.05 -6.27
C SER A 56 -7.30 0.02 -7.46
N TYR A 57 -7.09 1.20 -8.04
CA TYR A 57 -6.23 1.40 -9.21
C TYR A 57 -5.66 2.82 -9.22
N TYR A 58 -4.70 3.04 -10.11
CA TYR A 58 -4.09 4.35 -10.31
C TYR A 58 -4.44 4.88 -11.70
N VAL A 59 -4.75 6.18 -11.75
CA VAL A 59 -4.95 6.95 -12.98
C VAL A 59 -3.84 7.99 -13.06
N CYS A 60 -3.07 7.97 -14.13
CA CYS A 60 -2.14 9.07 -14.41
C CYS A 60 -2.86 10.22 -15.10
N ASP A 61 -2.53 11.45 -14.69
CA ASP A 61 -2.80 12.67 -15.44
C ASP A 61 -1.50 13.49 -15.49
N ASN A 62 -1.01 13.78 -16.69
CA ASN A 62 0.24 14.52 -16.95
C ASN A 62 1.46 13.97 -16.18
N GLY A 63 1.54 12.64 -15.99
CA GLY A 63 2.63 11.98 -15.27
C GLY A 63 2.52 12.00 -13.74
N VAL A 64 1.42 12.53 -13.18
CA VAL A 64 1.08 12.43 -11.75
C VAL A 64 0.08 11.29 -11.54
N PRO A 65 0.37 10.28 -10.70
CA PRO A 65 -0.56 9.20 -10.41
C PRO A 65 -1.59 9.63 -9.35
N PHE A 66 -2.84 9.28 -9.59
CA PHE A 66 -3.98 9.50 -8.69
C PHE A 66 -4.62 8.16 -8.34
N TYR A 67 -4.58 7.80 -7.06
CA TYR A 67 -5.30 6.65 -6.51
C TYR A 67 -6.82 6.78 -6.73
N LYS A 68 -7.48 5.66 -7.01
CA LYS A 68 -8.93 5.50 -7.20
C LYS A 68 -9.42 4.19 -6.62
N ASP A 69 -10.44 4.25 -5.78
CA ASP A 69 -11.21 3.08 -5.35
C ASP A 69 -12.18 2.62 -6.45
N CYS A 70 -12.35 1.30 -6.60
CA CYS A 70 -13.48 0.73 -7.32
C CYS A 70 -14.75 0.69 -6.44
N PRO A 71 -15.95 0.64 -7.05
CA PRO A 71 -17.19 0.36 -6.31
C PRO A 71 -17.10 -0.95 -5.53
N SER A 72 -17.70 -0.99 -4.33
CA SER A 72 -17.50 -2.07 -3.36
C SER A 72 -17.71 -3.48 -3.93
N GLY A 73 -16.64 -4.28 -3.94
CA GLY A 73 -16.65 -5.66 -4.44
C GLY A 73 -16.29 -5.83 -5.92
N LEU A 74 -16.01 -4.74 -6.64
CA LEU A 74 -15.44 -4.77 -7.99
C LEU A 74 -13.91 -4.60 -7.94
N HIS A 75 -13.22 -5.23 -8.88
CA HIS A 75 -11.76 -5.14 -9.05
C HIS A 75 -11.42 -4.40 -10.35
N PHE A 76 -10.28 -3.71 -10.40
CA PHE A 76 -9.86 -3.07 -11.64
C PHE A 76 -9.42 -4.09 -12.70
N ASN A 77 -10.08 -4.07 -13.85
CA ASN A 77 -9.80 -4.93 -14.99
C ASN A 77 -8.89 -4.21 -15.99
N ALA A 78 -7.60 -4.57 -16.00
CA ALA A 78 -6.60 -3.97 -16.89
C ALA A 78 -6.77 -4.34 -18.39
N GLU A 79 -7.66 -5.27 -18.73
CA GLU A 79 -8.03 -5.61 -20.12
C GLU A 79 -9.09 -4.65 -20.69
N THR A 80 -9.87 -3.99 -19.82
CA THR A 80 -11.01 -3.13 -20.19
C THR A 80 -10.96 -1.71 -19.57
N GLU A 81 -9.93 -1.42 -18.78
CA GLU A 81 -9.70 -0.16 -18.03
C GLU A 81 -10.85 0.28 -17.10
N VAL A 82 -11.68 -0.66 -16.64
CA VAL A 82 -12.83 -0.39 -15.76
C VAL A 82 -12.87 -1.32 -14.54
N CYS A 83 -13.60 -0.90 -13.51
CA CYS A 83 -13.95 -1.76 -12.39
C CYS A 83 -14.99 -2.80 -12.84
N ASP A 84 -14.65 -4.08 -12.69
CA ASP A 84 -15.41 -5.24 -13.16
C ASP A 84 -15.47 -6.29 -12.03
N TRP A 85 -16.20 -7.39 -12.24
CA TRP A 85 -16.25 -8.47 -11.26
C TRP A 85 -14.89 -9.20 -11.14
N PRO A 86 -14.50 -9.68 -9.94
CA PRO A 86 -13.21 -10.32 -9.71
C PRO A 86 -12.86 -11.44 -10.71
N GLU A 87 -13.85 -12.25 -11.11
CA GLU A 87 -13.73 -13.32 -12.12
C GLU A 87 -13.37 -12.83 -13.53
N ASN A 88 -13.75 -11.60 -13.89
CA ASN A 88 -13.42 -10.98 -15.17
C ASN A 88 -12.10 -10.23 -15.11
N ALA A 89 -11.87 -9.50 -14.00
CA ALA A 89 -10.68 -8.68 -13.79
C ALA A 89 -9.39 -9.49 -13.64
N LYS A 90 -9.47 -10.75 -13.17
CA LYS A 90 -8.34 -11.69 -13.04
C LYS A 90 -7.16 -11.10 -12.25
N CYS A 91 -7.43 -10.19 -11.32
CA CYS A 91 -6.43 -9.47 -10.54
C CYS A 91 -5.70 -10.44 -9.59
N ASN A 92 -4.37 -10.48 -9.66
CA ASN A 92 -3.52 -11.36 -8.86
C ASN A 92 -2.64 -10.53 -7.92
N VAL A 93 -3.24 -9.95 -6.87
CA VAL A 93 -2.46 -9.52 -5.70
C VAL A 93 -2.14 -10.78 -4.89
N ASP A 94 -0.85 -11.13 -4.78
CA ASP A 94 -0.45 -12.47 -4.31
C ASP A 94 -0.83 -12.77 -2.83
N GLN A 95 -1.26 -11.75 -2.07
CA GLN A 95 -1.97 -11.89 -0.80
C GLN A 95 -3.06 -10.82 -0.66
N ASP A 96 -4.34 -11.18 -0.86
CA ASP A 96 -5.48 -10.34 -0.45
C ASP A 96 -5.43 -10.09 1.06
N GLN A 97 -5.14 -8.84 1.44
CA GLN A 97 -5.24 -8.35 2.81
C GLN A 97 -6.17 -7.12 2.93
N SER A 98 -6.90 -6.76 1.87
CA SER A 98 -7.84 -5.64 1.89
C SER A 98 -9.23 -6.05 2.37
N LYS A 99 -9.59 -7.34 2.36
CA LYS A 99 -10.86 -7.82 2.96
C LYS A 99 -10.87 -7.74 4.51
N PRO A 100 -11.77 -6.96 5.13
CA PRO A 100 -12.12 -7.15 6.54
C PRO A 100 -12.93 -8.46 6.67
N GLN A 101 -12.50 -9.37 7.57
CA GLN A 101 -13.26 -10.60 7.81
C GLN A 101 -14.60 -10.30 8.48
N GLN A 102 -15.66 -10.39 7.68
CA GLN A 102 -17.06 -10.49 8.06
C GLN A 102 -17.78 -11.40 7.06
#